data_AF-A0A378ZUB0-F1
#
_entry.id   AF-A0A378ZUB0-F1
#
_cell.length_a   1.000
_cell.length_b   1.000
_cell.length_c   1.000
_cell.angle_alpha   90.00
_cell.angle_beta   90.00
_cell.angle_gamma   90.00
#
_symmetry.space_group_name_H-M   'P 1'
#
loop_
_entity.id
_entity.type
_entity.pdbx_description
1 polymer ?
#
loop_
_entity_poly.entity_id
_entity_poly.type
_entity_poly.pdbx_seq_one_letter_code
_entity_poly.pdbx_strand_id
1 'polypeptide(L)'
;MRVVLAMIAILLAAAQQVRAEAEPFSLALDELQVAQRFSCVGSCGTVRSCEEAVYLWCVCGYSRADGDGDGVPCEKVCGDSTQRNLQKVRELMDQFGCR
;
A
#
# COMPACT_ATOMS: atom_id res chain seq x y z
N MET A 1 7.65 -50.98 -25.45
CA MET A 1 7.02 -49.66 -25.69
C MET A 1 6.31 -49.10 -24.44
N ARG A 2 5.46 -49.87 -23.74
CA ARG A 2 4.79 -49.40 -22.50
C ARG A 2 5.75 -48.97 -21.38
N VAL A 3 6.85 -49.70 -21.18
CA VAL A 3 7.86 -49.40 -20.15
C VAL A 3 8.67 -48.14 -20.47
N VAL A 4 8.97 -47.90 -21.76
CA VAL A 4 9.70 -46.71 -22.23
C VAL A 4 8.85 -45.45 -22.08
N LEU A 5 7.55 -45.54 -22.41
CA LEU A 5 6.59 -44.45 -22.21
C LEU A 5 6.42 -44.09 -20.73
N ALA A 6 6.42 -45.09 -19.84
CA ALA A 6 6.37 -44.85 -18.39
C ALA A 6 7.63 -44.14 -17.87
N MET A 7 8.81 -44.53 -18.33
CA MET A 7 10.08 -43.89 -17.93
C MET A 7 10.17 -42.43 -18.40
N ILE A 8 9.71 -42.12 -19.62
CA ILE A 8 9.68 -40.75 -20.15
C ILE A 8 8.71 -39.87 -19.34
N ALA A 9 7.55 -40.40 -18.95
CA ALA A 9 6.60 -39.68 -18.09
C ALA A 9 7.17 -39.40 -16.69
N ILE A 10 7.90 -40.36 -16.12
CA ILE A 10 8.58 -40.20 -14.82
C ILE A 10 9.69 -39.13 -14.91
N LEU A 11 10.47 -39.12 -16.00
CA LEU A 11 11.52 -38.11 -16.22
C LEU A 11 10.95 -36.71 -16.45
N LEU A 12 9.82 -36.58 -17.15
CA LEU A 12 9.13 -35.29 -17.36
C LEU A 12 8.52 -34.71 -16.07
N ALA A 13 8.04 -35.56 -15.16
CA ALA A 13 7.44 -35.13 -13.89
C ALA A 13 8.47 -34.57 -12.88
N ALA A 14 9.73 -35.03 -12.93
CA ALA A 14 10.79 -34.60 -12.02
C ALA A 14 11.28 -33.16 -12.25
N ALA A 15 10.99 -32.56 -13.42
CA ALA A 15 11.41 -31.20 -13.76
C ALA A 15 10.59 -30.09 -13.05
N GLN A 16 9.53 -30.44 -12.33
CA GLN A 16 8.57 -29.46 -11.77
C GLN A 16 8.81 -29.07 -10.30
N GLN A 17 9.91 -29.50 -9.67
CA GLN A 17 10.11 -29.33 -8.22
C GLN A 17 11.03 -28.18 -7.79
N VAL A 18 11.37 -27.21 -8.66
CA VAL A 18 12.02 -25.98 -8.19
C VAL A 18 10.95 -24.97 -7.77
N ARG A 19 10.35 -25.18 -6.59
CA ARG A 19 9.61 -24.13 -5.90
C ARG A 19 10.63 -23.20 -5.24
N ALA A 20 10.72 -21.97 -5.73
CA ALA A 20 11.46 -20.91 -5.06
C ALA A 20 10.74 -20.54 -3.77
N GLU A 21 11.28 -20.95 -2.63
CA GLU A 21 10.87 -20.49 -1.30
C GLU A 21 11.64 -19.20 -1.01
N ALA A 22 11.01 -18.04 -1.23
CA ALA A 22 11.62 -16.75 -0.94
C ALA A 22 10.62 -15.79 -0.26
N GLU A 23 9.94 -16.20 0.82
CA GLU A 23 8.90 -15.35 1.41
C GLU A 23 8.91 -15.40 2.96
N PRO A 24 9.87 -14.71 3.60
CA PRO A 24 9.46 -13.94 4.78
C PRO A 24 10.05 -12.54 4.86
N PHE A 25 10.93 -12.14 3.93
CA PHE A 25 11.64 -10.85 4.03
C PHE A 25 10.90 -9.68 3.38
N SER A 26 10.06 -9.94 2.37
CA SER A 26 9.39 -8.90 1.58
C SER A 26 8.40 -8.06 2.42
N LEU A 27 7.56 -8.71 3.23
CA LEU A 27 6.53 -8.03 4.04
C LEU A 27 7.12 -7.06 5.07
N ALA A 28 8.25 -7.40 5.68
CA ALA A 28 8.89 -6.55 6.69
C ALA A 28 9.54 -5.30 6.08
N LEU A 29 10.04 -5.38 4.84
CA LEU A 29 10.59 -4.24 4.13
C LEU A 29 9.51 -3.26 3.67
N ASP A 30 8.37 -3.76 3.21
CA ASP A 30 7.25 -2.91 2.80
C ASP A 30 6.76 -2.04 3.98
N GLU A 31 6.62 -2.64 5.17
CA GLU A 31 6.19 -1.93 6.38
C GLU A 31 7.21 -0.85 6.82
N LEU A 32 8.51 -1.18 6.77
CA LEU A 32 9.60 -0.24 7.05
C LEU A 32 9.67 0.90 6.01
N GLN A 33 9.45 0.61 4.72
CA GLN A 33 9.46 1.63 3.67
C GLN A 33 8.33 2.64 3.81
N VAL A 34 7.13 2.19 4.21
CA VAL A 34 6.01 3.10 4.49
C VAL A 34 6.34 4.04 5.65
N ALA A 35 6.92 3.52 6.74
CA ALA A 35 7.30 4.31 7.91
C ALA A 35 8.38 5.37 7.60
N GLN A 36 9.31 5.09 6.67
CA GLN A 36 10.39 6.01 6.29
C GLN A 36 9.96 7.05 5.25
N ARG A 37 8.79 6.89 4.62
CA ARG A 37 8.36 7.74 3.50
C ARG A 37 7.63 9.01 3.93
N PHE A 38 7.04 9.01 5.13
CA PHE A 38 6.20 10.11 5.60
C PHE A 38 6.63 10.62 6.99
N SER A 39 6.39 11.90 7.24
CA SER A 39 6.73 12.57 8.50
C SER A 39 5.48 13.09 9.20
N CYS A 40 5.40 12.90 10.51
CA CYS A 40 4.37 13.52 11.35
C CYS A 40 4.67 14.98 11.72
N VAL A 41 5.81 15.51 11.28
CA VAL A 41 6.18 16.90 11.48
C VAL A 41 5.82 17.70 10.24
N GLY A 42 4.93 18.67 10.39
CA GLY A 42 4.55 19.57 9.30
C GLY A 42 3.14 20.11 9.42
N SER A 43 2.64 20.64 8.30
CA SER A 43 1.26 21.09 8.12
C SER A 43 0.85 20.91 6.65
N CYS A 44 -0.39 21.24 6.30
CA CYS A 44 -0.84 21.17 4.89
C CYS A 44 0.02 21.99 3.91
N GLY A 45 0.79 22.97 4.39
CA GLY A 45 1.71 23.74 3.54
C GLY A 45 3.01 23.02 3.19
N THR A 46 3.37 21.98 3.95
CA THR A 46 4.65 21.26 3.77
C THR A 46 4.49 19.99 2.94
N VAL A 47 3.34 19.30 3.05
CA VAL A 47 3.05 18.07 2.31
C VAL A 47 2.95 18.31 0.80
N ARG A 48 3.31 17.30 0.01
CA ARG A 48 3.44 17.39 -1.46
C ARG A 48 2.55 16.44 -2.22
N SER A 49 1.84 15.55 -1.52
CA SER A 49 0.93 14.59 -2.13
C SER A 49 -0.28 14.34 -1.23
N CYS A 50 -1.39 13.91 -1.83
CA CYS A 50 -2.56 13.50 -1.06
C CYS A 50 -2.25 12.31 -0.14
N GLU A 51 -1.38 11.40 -0.57
CA GLU A 51 -0.92 10.26 0.25
C GLU A 51 -0.25 10.75 1.55
N GLU A 52 0.68 11.70 1.45
CA GLU A 52 1.35 12.31 2.61
C GLU A 52 0.37 13.13 3.47
N ALA A 53 -0.61 13.81 2.87
CA ALA A 53 -1.65 14.53 3.60
C ALA A 53 -2.55 13.60 4.42
N VAL A 54 -2.97 12.48 3.83
CA VAL A 54 -3.78 11.46 4.53
C VAL A 54 -2.98 10.81 5.65
N TYR A 55 -1.69 10.53 5.43
CA TYR A 55 -0.80 10.03 6.49
C TYR A 55 -0.70 11.03 7.65
N LEU A 56 -0.44 12.31 7.35
CA LEU A 56 -0.36 13.38 8.35
C LEU A 56 -1.68 13.54 9.11
N TRP A 57 -2.82 13.45 8.41
CA TRP A 57 -4.13 13.56 9.03
C TRP A 57 -4.46 12.36 9.93
N CYS A 58 -4.39 11.16 9.38
CA CYS A 58 -4.91 9.99 10.06
C CYS A 58 -3.86 9.28 10.93
N VAL A 59 -2.67 8.99 10.39
CA VAL A 59 -1.64 8.25 11.15
C VAL A 59 -1.03 9.14 12.22
N CYS A 60 -0.78 10.41 11.89
CA CYS A 60 -0.16 11.36 12.82
C CYS A 60 -1.17 12.15 13.66
N GLY A 61 -2.47 12.08 13.35
CA GLY A 61 -3.53 12.74 14.12
C GLY A 61 -3.59 14.26 13.96
N TYR A 62 -3.07 14.82 12.87
CA TYR A 62 -3.16 16.26 12.60
C TYR A 62 -4.59 16.64 12.18
N SER A 63 -5.47 16.82 13.17
CA SER A 63 -6.92 17.07 12.97
C SER A 63 -7.24 18.27 12.07
N ARG A 64 -6.38 19.29 12.07
CA ARG A 64 -6.55 20.51 11.25
C ARG A 64 -6.30 20.28 9.75
N ALA A 65 -5.95 19.06 9.33
CA ALA A 65 -5.86 18.70 7.92
C ALA A 65 -7.22 18.77 7.22
N ASP A 66 -8.27 18.29 7.86
CA ASP A 66 -9.67 18.35 7.43
C ASP A 66 -10.41 19.32 8.36
N GLY A 67 -10.19 20.62 8.12
CA GLY A 67 -10.60 21.67 9.04
C GLY A 67 -12.09 22.01 8.98
N ASP A 68 -12.73 21.73 7.87
CA ASP A 68 -14.16 21.92 7.60
C ASP A 68 -14.97 20.62 7.71
N GLY A 69 -14.30 19.46 7.79
CA GLY A 69 -14.92 18.19 8.14
C GLY A 69 -15.65 17.55 6.97
N ASP A 70 -15.24 17.86 5.74
CA ASP A 70 -15.84 17.32 4.53
C ASP A 70 -15.26 15.95 4.14
N GLY A 71 -14.23 15.50 4.86
CA GLY A 71 -13.55 14.22 4.67
C GLY A 71 -12.36 14.29 3.71
N VAL A 72 -11.94 15.46 3.25
CA VAL A 72 -10.76 15.64 2.39
C VAL A 72 -9.67 16.44 3.10
N PRO A 73 -8.57 15.79 3.56
CA PRO A 73 -7.49 16.51 4.23
C PRO A 73 -6.63 17.29 3.26
N CYS A 74 -6.19 18.49 3.67
CA CYS A 74 -5.24 19.33 2.94
C CYS A 74 -5.56 19.44 1.44
N GLU A 75 -6.73 20.00 1.11
CA GLU A 75 -7.33 20.08 -0.23
C GLU A 75 -6.37 20.55 -1.35
N LYS A 76 -5.34 21.34 -1.03
CA LYS A 76 -4.31 21.73 -2.01
C LYS A 76 -3.68 20.53 -2.74
N VAL A 77 -3.53 19.38 -2.06
CA VAL A 77 -2.96 18.16 -2.64
C VAL A 77 -3.97 17.05 -2.86
N CYS A 78 -5.12 17.07 -2.16
CA CYS A 78 -6.19 16.08 -2.31
C CYS A 78 -7.35 16.51 -3.24
N GLY A 79 -7.47 17.79 -3.55
CA GLY A 79 -8.60 18.40 -4.27
C GLY A 79 -9.81 18.63 -3.36
N ASP A 80 -10.94 18.97 -3.97
CA ASP A 80 -12.21 19.22 -3.27
C ASP A 80 -12.95 17.90 -2.93
N SER A 81 -14.03 17.95 -2.15
CA SER A 81 -14.92 16.83 -1.76
C SER A 81 -15.78 16.21 -2.87
N THR A 82 -15.25 16.13 -4.09
CA THR A 82 -15.85 15.31 -5.15
C THR A 82 -15.80 13.83 -4.75
N GLN A 83 -16.76 13.04 -5.24
CA GLN A 83 -16.83 11.60 -4.95
C GLN A 83 -15.53 10.85 -5.28
N ARG A 84 -14.83 11.26 -6.35
CA ARG A 84 -13.56 10.69 -6.77
C ARG A 84 -12.44 10.94 -5.75
N ASN A 85 -12.35 12.16 -5.23
CA ASN A 85 -11.32 12.52 -4.25
C ASN A 85 -11.61 11.88 -2.90
N LEU A 86 -12.88 11.87 -2.46
CA LEU A 86 -13.30 11.15 -1.25
C LEU A 86 -13.00 9.65 -1.34
N GLN A 87 -13.25 9.03 -2.50
CA GLN A 87 -12.89 7.64 -2.72
C GLN A 87 -11.38 7.43 -2.60
N LYS A 88 -10.57 8.27 -3.24
CA LYS A 88 -9.11 8.22 -3.13
C LYS A 88 -8.62 8.38 -1.68
N VAL A 89 -9.21 9.30 -0.91
CA VAL A 89 -8.85 9.49 0.50
C VAL A 89 -9.17 8.24 1.31
N ARG A 90 -10.35 7.64 1.13
CA ARG A 90 -10.74 6.38 1.79
C ARG A 90 -9.79 5.22 1.44
N GLU A 91 -9.41 5.08 0.18
CA GLU A 91 -8.44 4.06 -0.26
C GLU A 91 -7.08 4.22 0.44
N LEU A 92 -6.60 5.46 0.58
CA LEU A 92 -5.37 5.76 1.32
C LEU A 92 -5.50 5.50 2.82
N MET A 93 -6.64 5.82 3.43
CA MET A 93 -6.92 5.52 4.84
C MET A 93 -6.91 4.00 5.09
N ASP A 94 -7.58 3.22 4.24
CA ASP A 94 -7.56 1.76 4.30
C ASP A 94 -6.12 1.21 4.15
N GLN A 95 -5.31 1.78 3.24
CA GLN A 95 -3.91 1.41 3.06
C GLN A 95 -3.06 1.66 4.32
N PHE A 96 -3.33 2.73 5.06
CA PHE A 96 -2.62 3.07 6.29
C PHE A 96 -3.18 2.40 7.55
N GLY A 97 -4.24 1.58 7.43
CA GLY A 97 -4.87 0.93 8.58
C GLY A 97 -5.69 1.88 9.45
N CYS A 98 -6.13 2.98 8.86
CA CYS A 98 -6.88 4.05 9.45
C CYS A 98 -8.37 3.87 9.13
N ARG A 99 -9.23 3.62 10.13
CA ARG A 99 -10.67 3.42 9.92
C ARG A 99 -11.53 4.26 10.84
#